data_AF-A0A3B8HDM4-F1
#
_entry.id   AF-A0A3B8HDM4-F1
#
_cell.length_a   1.000
_cell.length_b   1.000
_cell.length_c   1.000
_cell.angle_alpha   90.00
_cell.angle_beta   90.00
_cell.angle_gamma   90.00
#
_symmetry.space_group_name_H-M   'P 1'
#
loop_
_entity.id
_entity.type
_entity.pdbx_description
1 polymer ?
#
loop_
_entity_poly.entity_id
_entity_poly.type
_entity_poly.pdbx_seq_one_letter_code
_entity_poly.pdbx_strand_id
1 'polypeptide(L)'
;IRTQRDFTERMLHWAQERVRELEGEDLCGFIFKSDSPSSGMERVKVYDDNNVPRKVGTGLFASVFMKHFPLLPVEEEGRLHDPMLRENFIERIFVARRWRDAGDRPMPFSQLLDFHTRHKLLVMAHSPKHVGDLGKLVANGKRSHLDEVCAEYHRTLMEALKRKATVKKNTNVLQHLMGYFKKQLSSDEKQELSELIDHYHQGYLPLIVPVTVIRHYVRKYDQPYLKEQYYLNPHPIELQLRNHA
;
A
#
# COMPACT_ATOMS: atom_id res chain seq x y z
N ILE A 1 -11.94 19.61 -29.22
CA ILE A 1 -11.37 20.97 -29.45
C ILE A 1 -11.30 21.30 -30.95
N ARG A 2 -10.60 20.55 -31.82
CA ARG A 2 -10.59 20.81 -33.28
C ARG A 2 -11.95 20.67 -34.00
N THR A 3 -12.93 19.98 -33.41
CA THR A 3 -14.22 19.66 -34.04
C THR A 3 -15.45 20.19 -33.30
N GLN A 4 -15.28 20.90 -32.17
CA GLN A 4 -16.35 21.37 -31.26
C GLN A 4 -17.42 20.34 -30.83
N ARG A 5 -17.26 19.05 -31.12
CA ARG A 5 -18.17 18.00 -30.63
C ARG A 5 -17.90 17.71 -29.15
N ASP A 6 -18.96 17.80 -28.36
CA ASP A 6 -19.01 17.25 -27.01
C ASP A 6 -19.14 15.72 -27.09
N PHE A 7 -18.22 15.02 -26.44
CA PHE A 7 -18.20 13.55 -26.36
C PHE A 7 -18.39 13.05 -24.92
N THR A 8 -18.73 13.91 -23.98
CA THR A 8 -18.76 13.62 -22.54
C THR A 8 -19.68 12.44 -22.23
N GLU A 9 -20.93 12.47 -22.68
CA GLU A 9 -21.89 11.38 -22.44
C GLU A 9 -21.44 10.05 -23.03
N ARG A 10 -20.95 10.07 -24.28
CA ARG A 10 -20.43 8.87 -24.95
C ARG A 10 -19.23 8.29 -24.22
N MET A 11 -18.32 9.13 -23.71
CA MET A 11 -17.16 8.69 -22.94
C MET A 11 -17.56 8.13 -21.57
N LEU A 12 -18.57 8.72 -20.92
CA LEU A 12 -19.10 8.23 -19.65
C LEU A 12 -19.77 6.86 -19.82
N HIS A 13 -20.58 6.69 -20.87
CA HIS A 13 -21.21 5.40 -21.18
C HIS A 13 -20.15 4.32 -21.40
N TRP A 14 -19.17 4.60 -22.28
CA TRP A 14 -18.06 3.68 -22.53
C TRP A 14 -17.28 3.35 -21.25
N ALA A 15 -16.99 4.35 -20.41
CA ALA A 15 -16.28 4.15 -19.15
C ALA A 15 -17.06 3.24 -18.19
N GLN A 16 -18.38 3.41 -18.09
CA GLN A 16 -19.26 2.59 -17.25
C GLN A 16 -19.35 1.14 -17.75
N GLU A 17 -19.40 0.91 -19.05
CA GLU A 17 -19.34 -0.44 -19.61
C GLU A 17 -17.97 -1.08 -19.34
N ARG A 18 -16.90 -0.33 -19.59
CA ARG A 18 -15.53 -0.84 -19.43
C ARG A 18 -15.22 -1.26 -17.99
N VAL A 19 -15.64 -0.48 -16.98
CA VAL A 19 -15.38 -0.87 -15.58
C VAL A 19 -16.11 -2.15 -15.18
N ARG A 20 -17.28 -2.45 -15.76
CA ARG A 20 -18.00 -3.71 -15.54
C ARG A 20 -17.27 -4.88 -16.19
N GLU A 21 -16.77 -4.71 -17.42
CA GLU A 21 -15.93 -5.74 -18.06
C GLU A 21 -14.70 -6.09 -17.21
N LEU A 22 -14.07 -5.08 -16.60
CA LEU A 22 -12.89 -5.24 -15.77
C LEU A 22 -13.14 -5.94 -14.42
N GLU A 23 -14.39 -6.13 -14.00
CA GLU A 23 -14.70 -6.90 -12.79
C GLU A 23 -14.22 -8.36 -12.90
N GLY A 24 -14.23 -8.91 -14.12
CA GLY A 24 -13.82 -10.29 -14.40
C GLY A 24 -12.30 -10.52 -14.46
N GLU A 25 -11.48 -9.47 -14.42
CA GLU A 25 -10.03 -9.53 -14.69
C GLU A 25 -9.17 -9.71 -13.42
N ASP A 26 -9.78 -9.92 -12.25
CA ASP A 26 -9.11 -10.08 -10.94
C ASP A 26 -8.02 -9.04 -10.65
N LEU A 27 -8.31 -7.77 -10.97
CA LEU A 27 -7.33 -6.69 -10.87
C LEU A 27 -6.80 -6.52 -9.42
N CYS A 28 -5.48 -6.40 -9.29
CA CYS A 28 -4.79 -6.07 -8.05
C CYS A 28 -4.21 -4.64 -8.03
N GLY A 29 -4.22 -3.97 -9.18
CA GLY A 29 -3.85 -2.57 -9.33
C GLY A 29 -4.14 -2.07 -10.74
N PHE A 30 -4.12 -0.76 -10.93
CA PHE A 30 -4.29 -0.13 -12.24
C PHE A 30 -3.33 1.05 -12.43
N ILE A 31 -2.67 1.13 -13.59
CA ILE A 31 -1.79 2.24 -13.94
C ILE A 31 -2.46 3.06 -15.03
N PHE A 32 -2.70 4.33 -14.73
CA PHE A 32 -3.21 5.30 -15.68
C PHE A 32 -2.10 5.87 -16.56
N LYS A 33 -2.36 6.03 -17.87
CA LYS A 33 -1.43 6.71 -18.79
C LYS A 33 -1.39 8.21 -18.49
N SER A 34 -0.18 8.74 -18.30
CA SER A 34 0.02 10.18 -18.08
C SER A 34 -0.40 11.05 -19.26
N ASP A 35 -0.84 12.28 -18.96
CA ASP A 35 -1.28 13.31 -19.91
C ASP A 35 -2.43 12.90 -20.86
N SER A 36 -3.11 11.78 -20.56
CA SER A 36 -4.30 11.35 -21.30
C SER A 36 -5.53 12.17 -20.87
N PRO A 37 -6.24 12.84 -21.81
CA PRO A 37 -7.47 13.58 -21.50
C PRO A 37 -8.57 12.69 -20.89
N SER A 38 -8.57 11.39 -21.20
CA SER A 38 -9.56 10.43 -20.69
C SER A 38 -9.09 9.70 -19.43
N SER A 39 -7.79 9.46 -19.30
CA SER A 39 -7.23 8.49 -18.34
C SER A 39 -6.33 9.10 -17.27
N GLY A 40 -5.95 10.39 -17.33
CA GLY A 40 -5.09 10.96 -16.30
C GLY A 40 -5.77 10.97 -14.93
N MET A 41 -5.08 10.47 -13.91
CA MET A 41 -5.61 10.33 -12.55
C MET A 41 -5.60 11.67 -11.79
N GLU A 42 -4.53 12.44 -11.97
CA GLU A 42 -4.39 13.80 -11.45
C GLU A 42 -3.90 14.72 -12.60
N ARG A 43 -4.18 16.02 -12.51
CA ARG A 43 -3.61 17.05 -13.42
C ARG A 43 -3.99 16.94 -14.90
N VAL A 44 -5.15 16.38 -15.23
CA VAL A 44 -5.71 16.46 -16.58
C VAL A 44 -5.98 17.92 -16.95
N LYS A 45 -5.61 18.30 -18.18
CA LYS A 45 -5.92 19.61 -18.74
C LYS A 45 -7.45 19.74 -18.88
N VAL A 46 -8.06 20.50 -18.00
CA VAL A 46 -9.44 20.98 -18.12
C VAL A 46 -9.36 22.32 -18.83
N TYR A 47 -10.13 22.48 -19.91
CA TYR A 47 -10.26 23.75 -20.60
C TYR A 47 -11.45 24.48 -20.00
N ASP A 48 -11.26 25.71 -19.54
CA ASP A 48 -12.38 26.56 -19.14
C ASP A 48 -13.07 27.19 -20.36
N ASP A 49 -14.17 27.91 -20.13
CA ASP A 49 -14.96 28.57 -21.19
C ASP A 49 -14.13 29.57 -22.03
N ASN A 50 -12.99 30.03 -21.48
CA ASN A 50 -12.03 30.90 -22.14
C ASN A 50 -10.87 30.13 -22.80
N ASN A 51 -10.97 28.81 -22.90
CA ASN A 51 -10.02 27.91 -23.54
C ASN A 51 -8.61 27.91 -22.88
N VAL A 52 -8.51 28.33 -21.62
CA VAL A 52 -7.26 28.31 -20.85
C VAL A 52 -7.11 26.93 -20.18
N PRO A 53 -6.04 26.16 -20.48
CA PRO A 53 -5.88 24.82 -19.92
C PRO A 53 -5.43 24.91 -18.46
N ARG A 54 -6.24 24.40 -17.53
CA ARG A 54 -5.88 24.20 -16.13
C ARG A 54 -5.65 22.72 -15.85
N LYS A 55 -4.48 22.37 -15.31
CA LYS A 55 -4.12 20.99 -14.94
C LYS A 55 -4.68 20.60 -13.56
N VAL A 56 -6.01 20.56 -13.44
CA VAL A 56 -6.71 20.28 -12.16
C VAL A 56 -7.73 19.13 -12.24
N GLY A 57 -8.00 18.58 -13.43
CA GLY A 57 -8.99 17.53 -13.60
C GLY A 57 -8.48 16.11 -13.34
N THR A 58 -9.41 15.20 -13.12
CA THR A 58 -9.25 13.75 -13.31
C THR A 58 -9.98 13.39 -14.60
N GLY A 59 -9.38 12.53 -15.43
CA GLY A 59 -9.98 12.08 -16.68
C GLY A 59 -11.29 11.34 -16.41
N LEU A 60 -12.28 11.47 -17.31
CA LEU A 60 -13.61 10.88 -17.12
C LEU A 60 -13.55 9.37 -16.80
N PHE A 61 -12.68 8.62 -17.48
CA PHE A 61 -12.52 7.19 -17.20
C PHE A 61 -11.86 6.95 -15.84
N ALA A 62 -10.81 7.70 -15.50
CA ALA A 62 -10.15 7.56 -14.20
C ALA A 62 -11.10 7.82 -13.03
N SER A 63 -11.97 8.83 -13.16
CA SER A 63 -13.02 9.14 -12.17
C SER A 63 -14.02 7.98 -12.02
N VAL A 64 -14.55 7.48 -13.15
CA VAL A 64 -15.49 6.34 -13.15
C VAL A 64 -14.82 5.09 -12.58
N PHE A 65 -13.58 4.80 -12.98
CA PHE A 65 -12.80 3.66 -12.50
C PHE A 65 -12.56 3.72 -10.99
N MET A 66 -12.10 4.86 -10.46
CA MET A 66 -11.83 5.02 -9.03
C MET A 66 -13.10 4.98 -8.18
N LYS A 67 -14.24 5.43 -8.73
CA LYS A 67 -15.55 5.29 -8.07
C LYS A 67 -16.01 3.84 -8.04
N HIS A 68 -15.78 3.09 -9.12
CA HIS A 68 -16.17 1.69 -9.26
C HIS A 68 -15.28 0.75 -8.43
N PHE A 69 -13.97 1.02 -8.38
CA PHE A 69 -12.97 0.24 -7.66
C PHE A 69 -12.29 1.07 -6.54
N PRO A 70 -13.02 1.50 -5.50
CA PRO A 70 -12.52 2.47 -4.52
C PRO A 70 -11.36 1.94 -3.66
N LEU A 71 -11.22 0.62 -3.54
CA LEU A 71 -10.18 -0.03 -2.74
C LEU A 71 -8.99 -0.50 -3.60
N LEU A 72 -9.10 -0.45 -4.93
CA LEU A 72 -8.02 -0.92 -5.80
C LEU A 72 -6.85 0.07 -5.78
N PRO A 73 -5.60 -0.41 -5.66
CA PRO A 73 -4.43 0.41 -5.88
C PRO A 73 -4.45 1.02 -7.27
N VAL A 74 -4.33 2.33 -7.35
CA VAL A 74 -4.22 3.06 -8.62
C VAL A 74 -3.07 4.04 -8.54
N GLU A 75 -2.38 4.22 -9.66
CA GLU A 75 -1.30 5.20 -9.80
C GLU A 75 -1.20 5.68 -11.25
N GLU A 76 -0.45 6.75 -11.48
CA GLU A 76 -0.17 7.27 -12.83
C GLU A 76 1.25 6.89 -13.27
N GLU A 77 1.42 6.49 -14.53
CA GLU A 77 2.72 6.12 -15.11
C GLU A 77 3.84 7.12 -14.77
N GLY A 78 3.62 8.41 -15.02
CA GLY A 78 4.64 9.44 -14.77
C GLY A 78 5.00 9.61 -13.29
N ARG A 79 4.09 9.24 -12.37
CA ARG A 79 4.33 9.27 -10.93
C ARG A 79 5.16 8.08 -10.46
N LEU A 80 5.15 6.97 -11.19
CA LEU A 80 5.98 5.79 -10.90
C LEU A 80 7.48 6.03 -11.15
N HIS A 81 7.86 7.17 -11.73
CA HIS A 81 9.26 7.61 -11.74
C HIS A 81 9.76 8.05 -10.36
N ASP A 82 8.87 8.47 -9.45
CA ASP A 82 9.22 8.72 -8.06
C ASP A 82 9.37 7.37 -7.33
N PRO A 83 10.55 7.05 -6.78
CA PRO A 83 10.79 5.74 -6.16
C PRO A 83 9.84 5.46 -4.97
N MET A 84 9.49 6.48 -4.19
CA MET A 84 8.63 6.33 -3.00
C MET A 84 7.18 6.06 -3.40
N LEU A 85 6.67 6.72 -4.45
CA LEU A 85 5.34 6.45 -4.99
C LEU A 85 5.29 5.05 -5.61
N ARG A 86 6.32 4.67 -6.38
CA ARG A 86 6.44 3.34 -6.97
C ARG A 86 6.47 2.24 -5.91
N GLU A 87 7.29 2.38 -4.87
CA GLU A 87 7.35 1.42 -3.76
C GLU A 87 5.98 1.29 -3.09
N ASN A 88 5.34 2.41 -2.74
CA ASN A 88 4.04 2.38 -2.08
C ASN A 88 2.95 1.74 -2.95
N PHE A 89 2.91 2.06 -4.25
CA PHE A 89 1.95 1.47 -5.17
C PHE A 89 2.13 -0.04 -5.30
N ILE A 90 3.36 -0.50 -5.51
CA ILE A 90 3.66 -1.93 -5.64
C ILE A 90 3.36 -2.67 -4.33
N GLU A 91 3.71 -2.10 -3.18
CA GLU A 91 3.38 -2.71 -1.89
C GLU A 91 1.86 -2.90 -1.72
N ARG A 92 1.06 -1.89 -2.09
CA ARG A 92 -0.40 -1.98 -2.07
C ARG A 92 -0.94 -3.05 -3.02
N ILE A 93 -0.32 -3.27 -4.19
CA ILE A 93 -0.68 -4.38 -5.10
C ILE A 93 -0.48 -5.71 -4.39
N PHE A 94 0.67 -5.94 -3.75
CA PHE A 94 0.94 -7.19 -3.05
C PHE A 94 -0.03 -7.41 -1.89
N VAL A 95 -0.39 -6.38 -1.14
CA VAL A 95 -1.40 -6.51 -0.08
C VAL A 95 -2.79 -6.81 -0.66
N ALA A 96 -3.19 -6.14 -1.76
CA ALA A 96 -4.45 -6.42 -2.44
C ALA A 96 -4.51 -7.87 -2.94
N ARG A 97 -3.41 -8.38 -3.51
CA ARG A 97 -3.31 -9.78 -3.93
C ARG A 97 -3.44 -10.73 -2.75
N ARG A 98 -2.68 -10.51 -1.67
CA ARG A 98 -2.78 -11.34 -0.45
C ARG A 98 -4.18 -11.31 0.16
N TRP A 99 -4.85 -10.16 0.12
CA TRP A 99 -6.23 -10.05 0.62
C TRP A 99 -7.17 -10.93 -0.20
N ARG A 100 -7.05 -10.92 -1.54
CA ARG A 100 -7.81 -11.81 -2.43
C ARG A 100 -7.48 -13.28 -2.19
N ASP A 101 -6.19 -13.62 -2.08
CA ASP A 101 -5.71 -14.99 -1.87
C ASP A 101 -6.10 -15.58 -0.51
N ALA A 102 -6.40 -14.73 0.47
CA ALA A 102 -6.81 -15.16 1.80
C ALA A 102 -8.19 -15.85 1.84
N GLY A 103 -8.83 -16.11 0.69
CA GLY A 103 -9.93 -17.05 0.55
C GLY A 103 -11.26 -16.41 0.19
N ASP A 104 -12.33 -17.21 0.24
CA ASP A 104 -13.70 -16.78 -0.02
C ASP A 104 -14.19 -15.75 1.00
N ARG A 105 -15.35 -15.14 0.71
CA ARG A 105 -16.01 -14.19 1.62
C ARG A 105 -17.34 -14.79 2.11
N PRO A 106 -17.64 -14.73 3.43
CA PRO A 106 -16.81 -14.17 4.51
C PRO A 106 -15.54 -14.98 4.77
N MET A 107 -14.44 -14.27 5.03
CA MET A 107 -13.21 -14.89 5.51
C MET A 107 -13.44 -15.40 6.96
N PRO A 108 -13.09 -16.65 7.30
CA PRO A 108 -13.07 -17.13 8.66
C PRO A 108 -12.28 -16.21 9.60
N PHE A 109 -12.76 -16.03 10.83
CA PHE A 109 -12.11 -15.16 11.81
C PHE A 109 -10.63 -15.48 12.04
N SER A 110 -10.26 -16.77 12.06
CA SER A 110 -8.87 -17.21 12.22
C SER A 110 -7.97 -16.72 11.08
N GLN A 111 -8.48 -16.73 9.85
CA GLN A 111 -7.74 -16.21 8.68
C GLN A 111 -7.63 -14.68 8.73
N LEU A 112 -8.66 -13.97 9.18
CA LEU A 112 -8.58 -12.51 9.37
C LEU A 112 -7.54 -12.14 10.44
N LEU A 113 -7.52 -12.89 11.55
CA LEU A 113 -6.55 -12.69 12.63
C LEU A 113 -5.12 -12.99 12.17
N ASP A 114 -4.91 -14.07 11.41
CA ASP A 114 -3.62 -14.40 10.82
C ASP A 114 -3.18 -13.31 9.83
N PHE A 115 -4.06 -12.90 8.92
CA PHE A 115 -3.80 -11.81 7.98
C PHE A 115 -3.40 -10.53 8.70
N HIS A 116 -4.15 -10.14 9.74
CA HIS A 116 -3.84 -8.98 10.56
C HIS A 116 -2.47 -9.08 11.22
N THR A 117 -2.17 -10.24 11.81
CA THR A 117 -0.91 -10.49 12.51
C THR A 117 0.28 -10.32 11.59
N ARG A 118 0.23 -10.86 10.36
CA ARG A 118 1.33 -10.81 9.38
C ARG A 118 1.56 -9.43 8.75
N HIS A 119 0.53 -8.58 8.73
CA HIS A 119 0.58 -7.24 8.13
C HIS A 119 0.77 -6.11 9.15
N LYS A 120 0.72 -6.40 10.45
CA LYS A 120 0.71 -5.38 11.52
C LYS A 120 1.86 -4.37 11.40
N LEU A 121 3.10 -4.85 11.21
CA LEU A 121 4.27 -3.97 11.10
C LEU A 121 4.30 -3.19 9.79
N LEU A 122 3.75 -3.76 8.72
CA LEU A 122 3.57 -3.07 7.44
C LEU A 122 2.62 -1.90 7.63
N VAL A 123 1.43 -2.13 8.19
CA VAL A 123 0.47 -1.06 8.48
C VAL A 123 1.07 -0.01 9.42
N MET A 124 1.89 -0.42 10.40
CA MET A 124 2.56 0.52 11.31
C MET A 124 3.49 1.50 10.57
N ALA A 125 4.22 1.03 9.55
CA ALA A 125 5.10 1.87 8.73
C ALA A 125 4.31 2.96 7.97
N HIS A 126 3.06 2.68 7.60
CA HIS A 126 2.18 3.61 6.87
C HIS A 126 1.34 4.48 7.79
N SER A 127 0.78 3.90 8.86
CA SER A 127 -0.17 4.56 9.76
C SER A 127 -0.30 3.85 11.11
N PRO A 128 0.44 4.28 12.15
CA PRO A 128 0.31 3.75 13.50
C PRO A 128 -1.12 3.86 14.07
N LYS A 129 -1.87 4.91 13.69
CA LYS A 129 -3.28 5.06 14.03
C LYS A 129 -4.11 3.87 13.55
N HIS A 130 -3.93 3.47 12.29
CA HIS A 130 -4.74 2.39 11.69
C HIS A 130 -4.37 1.01 12.23
N VAL A 131 -3.17 0.81 12.77
CA VAL A 131 -2.84 -0.42 13.52
C VAL A 131 -3.82 -0.60 14.69
N GLY A 132 -4.10 0.48 15.43
CA GLY A 132 -5.06 0.47 16.53
C GLY A 132 -6.49 0.27 16.06
N ASP A 133 -6.89 0.96 14.99
CA ASP A 133 -8.25 0.86 14.43
C ASP A 133 -8.54 -0.56 13.91
N LEU A 134 -7.62 -1.14 13.12
CA LEU A 134 -7.71 -2.53 12.66
C LEU A 134 -7.66 -3.53 13.81
N GLY A 135 -6.80 -3.30 14.81
CA GLY A 135 -6.72 -4.17 15.99
C GLY A 135 -8.04 -4.21 16.77
N LYS A 136 -8.75 -3.08 16.89
CA LYS A 136 -10.08 -3.01 17.51
C LYS A 136 -11.13 -3.76 16.69
N LEU A 137 -11.09 -3.67 15.35
CA LEU A 137 -12.00 -4.42 14.48
C LEU A 137 -11.83 -5.93 14.66
N VAL A 138 -10.58 -6.41 14.73
CA VAL A 138 -10.29 -7.83 14.94
C VAL A 138 -10.65 -8.27 16.37
N ALA A 139 -10.38 -7.46 17.39
CA ALA A 139 -10.67 -7.82 18.79
C ALA A 139 -12.18 -7.81 19.11
N ASN A 140 -12.93 -6.86 18.56
CA ASN A 140 -14.36 -6.66 18.87
C ASN A 140 -15.29 -7.27 17.82
N GLY A 141 -14.75 -7.83 16.74
CA GLY A 141 -15.53 -8.43 15.65
C GLY A 141 -16.39 -9.58 16.17
N LYS A 142 -17.71 -9.41 16.15
CA LYS A 142 -18.64 -10.51 16.43
C LYS A 142 -18.55 -11.53 15.31
N ARG A 143 -18.38 -12.81 15.67
CA ARG A 143 -18.33 -13.92 14.70
C ARG A 143 -19.59 -14.01 13.83
N SER A 144 -20.72 -13.47 14.28
CA SER A 144 -21.98 -13.43 13.53
C SER A 144 -22.05 -12.38 12.41
N HIS A 145 -21.08 -11.47 12.31
CA HIS A 145 -21.04 -10.39 11.30
C HIS A 145 -19.69 -10.33 10.58
N LEU A 146 -19.08 -11.48 10.29
CA LEU A 146 -17.73 -11.53 9.71
C LEU A 146 -17.64 -10.85 8.34
N ASP A 147 -18.68 -10.85 7.53
CA ASP A 147 -18.70 -10.14 6.25
C ASP A 147 -18.51 -8.63 6.42
N GLU A 148 -19.30 -8.01 7.30
CA GLU A 148 -19.22 -6.58 7.61
C GLU A 148 -17.84 -6.23 8.20
N VAL A 149 -17.34 -7.07 9.13
CA VAL A 149 -16.02 -6.89 9.73
C VAL A 149 -14.91 -7.00 8.67
N CYS A 150 -14.98 -7.96 7.75
CA CYS A 150 -14.00 -8.11 6.67
C CYS A 150 -14.04 -6.94 5.70
N ALA A 151 -15.24 -6.47 5.32
CA ALA A 151 -15.40 -5.31 4.43
C ALA A 151 -14.81 -4.04 5.06
N GLU A 152 -15.12 -3.78 6.33
CA GLU A 152 -14.62 -2.63 7.06
C GLU A 152 -13.11 -2.71 7.33
N TYR A 153 -12.61 -3.91 7.64
CA TYR A 153 -11.18 -4.17 7.77
C TYR A 153 -10.45 -3.87 6.46
N HIS A 154 -10.95 -4.37 5.33
CA HIS A 154 -10.35 -4.14 4.02
C HIS A 154 -10.30 -2.65 3.69
N ARG A 155 -11.41 -1.94 3.90
CA ARG A 155 -11.50 -0.49 3.66
C ARG A 155 -10.47 0.27 4.49
N THR A 156 -10.40 -0.01 5.78
CA THR A 156 -9.46 0.62 6.72
C THR A 156 -8.00 0.28 6.38
N LEU A 157 -7.73 -0.96 5.99
CA LEU A 157 -6.40 -1.42 5.56
C LEU A 157 -5.93 -0.63 4.32
N MET A 158 -6.76 -0.54 3.29
CA MET A 158 -6.40 0.17 2.06
C MET A 158 -6.27 1.69 2.28
N GLU A 159 -7.07 2.26 3.19
CA GLU A 159 -6.89 3.65 3.63
C GLU A 159 -5.54 3.86 4.34
N ALA A 160 -5.12 2.91 5.18
CA ALA A 160 -3.82 2.96 5.85
C ALA A 160 -2.68 2.96 4.83
N LEU A 161 -2.69 1.99 3.91
CA LEU A 161 -1.60 1.75 2.97
C LEU A 161 -1.52 2.79 1.85
N LYS A 162 -2.60 3.53 1.57
CA LYS A 162 -2.57 4.69 0.66
C LYS A 162 -1.67 5.83 1.17
N ARG A 163 -1.38 5.88 2.48
CA ARG A 163 -0.44 6.85 3.04
C ARG A 163 0.99 6.38 2.79
N LYS A 164 1.91 7.28 2.46
CA LYS A 164 3.33 6.91 2.33
C LYS A 164 3.93 6.49 3.67
N ALA A 165 4.72 5.42 3.66
CA ALA A 165 5.66 5.17 4.75
C ALA A 165 6.67 6.32 4.81
N THR A 166 7.02 6.72 6.03
CA THR A 166 8.00 7.80 6.25
C THR A 166 9.19 7.25 7.00
N VAL A 167 10.35 7.89 6.82
CA VAL A 167 11.58 7.56 7.56
C VAL A 167 11.29 7.43 9.05
N LYS A 168 10.64 8.43 9.66
CA LYS A 168 10.23 8.40 11.07
C LYS A 168 9.39 7.18 11.45
N LYS A 169 8.39 6.81 10.64
CA LYS A 169 7.54 5.65 10.95
C LYS A 169 8.29 4.33 10.77
N ASN A 170 9.13 4.22 9.75
CA ASN A 170 10.01 3.07 9.57
C ASN A 170 11.02 2.94 10.71
N THR A 171 11.65 4.02 11.16
CA THR A 171 12.52 4.03 12.35
C THR A 171 11.79 3.46 13.56
N ASN A 172 10.54 3.89 13.80
CA ASN A 172 9.73 3.34 14.89
C ASN A 172 9.49 1.82 14.74
N VAL A 173 9.23 1.32 13.54
CA VAL A 173 9.07 -0.11 13.27
C VAL A 173 10.38 -0.87 13.49
N LEU A 174 11.51 -0.33 13.03
CA LEU A 174 12.84 -0.93 13.22
C LEU A 174 13.22 -1.00 14.70
N GLN A 175 12.97 0.05 15.48
CA GLN A 175 13.17 0.04 16.93
C GLN A 175 12.26 -0.98 17.62
N HIS A 176 11.00 -1.09 17.20
CA HIS A 176 10.07 -2.10 17.70
C HIS A 176 10.58 -3.52 17.40
N LEU A 177 11.09 -3.76 16.19
CA LEU A 177 11.70 -5.03 15.77
C LEU A 177 12.94 -5.36 16.61
N MET A 178 13.83 -4.39 16.85
CA MET A 178 15.01 -4.56 17.70
C MET A 178 14.63 -5.02 19.11
N GLY A 179 13.49 -4.55 19.65
CA GLY A 179 12.98 -4.94 20.96
C GLY A 179 12.74 -6.45 21.14
N TYR A 180 12.46 -7.19 20.07
CA TYR A 180 12.28 -8.65 20.12
C TYR A 180 13.58 -9.39 20.47
N PHE A 181 14.73 -8.77 20.20
CA PHE A 181 16.04 -9.36 20.41
C PHE A 181 16.75 -8.83 21.67
N LYS A 182 16.04 -8.11 22.54
CA LYS A 182 16.64 -7.43 23.70
C LYS A 182 17.38 -8.37 24.67
N LYS A 183 17.01 -9.65 24.73
CA LYS A 183 17.65 -10.67 25.57
C LYS A 183 18.67 -11.52 24.82
N GLN A 184 18.73 -11.39 23.48
CA GLN A 184 19.49 -12.26 22.58
C GLN A 184 20.73 -11.56 22.02
N LEU A 185 20.65 -10.25 21.78
CA LEU A 185 21.78 -9.46 21.29
C LEU A 185 22.71 -9.06 22.43
N SER A 186 24.02 -9.16 22.16
CA SER A 186 25.06 -8.57 22.97
C SER A 186 24.95 -7.04 23.02
N SER A 187 25.71 -6.38 23.89
CA SER A 187 25.73 -4.91 23.94
C SER A 187 26.24 -4.31 22.62
N ASP A 188 27.23 -4.96 22.02
CA ASP A 188 27.86 -4.53 20.77
C ASP A 188 26.91 -4.69 19.57
N GLU A 189 26.27 -5.87 19.44
CA GLU A 189 25.26 -6.14 18.40
C GLU A 189 24.05 -5.18 18.48
N LYS A 190 23.66 -4.77 19.70
CA LYS A 190 22.60 -3.76 19.90
C LYS A 190 23.03 -2.39 19.45
N GLN A 191 24.27 -2.02 19.77
CA GLN A 191 24.84 -0.73 19.40
C GLN A 191 24.94 -0.62 17.88
N GLU A 192 25.51 -1.63 17.21
CA GLU A 192 25.59 -1.70 15.75
C GLU A 192 24.20 -1.56 15.10
N LEU A 193 23.21 -2.33 15.56
CA LEU A 193 21.86 -2.24 14.99
C LEU A 193 21.23 -0.86 15.24
N SER A 194 21.45 -0.25 16.40
CA SER A 194 20.96 1.10 16.70
C SER A 194 21.59 2.13 15.76
N GLU A 195 22.90 2.06 15.55
CA GLU A 195 23.63 2.96 14.63
C GLU A 195 23.12 2.83 13.19
N LEU A 196 22.86 1.61 12.71
CA LEU A 196 22.27 1.40 11.38
C LEU A 196 20.86 2.01 11.27
N ILE A 197 20.05 1.92 12.32
CA ILE A 197 18.73 2.54 12.37
C ILE A 197 18.83 4.07 12.38
N ASP A 198 19.81 4.62 13.11
CA ASP A 198 20.05 6.07 13.19
C ASP A 198 20.59 6.63 11.87
N HIS A 199 21.52 5.94 11.22
CA HIS A 199 21.99 6.29 9.88
C HIS A 199 20.87 6.24 8.83
N TYR A 200 19.98 5.24 8.90
CA TYR A 200 18.76 5.24 8.08
C TYR A 200 17.86 6.43 8.41
N HIS A 201 17.65 6.74 9.70
CA HIS A 201 16.82 7.87 10.13
C HIS A 201 17.33 9.21 9.59
N GLN A 202 18.65 9.36 9.51
CA GLN A 202 19.33 10.55 8.99
C GLN A 202 19.41 10.58 7.45
N GLY A 203 19.00 9.51 6.77
CA GLY A 203 19.03 9.41 5.31
C GLY A 203 20.39 9.02 4.72
N TYR A 204 21.34 8.57 5.54
CA TYR A 204 22.65 8.13 5.08
C TYR A 204 22.65 6.69 4.54
N LEU A 205 21.67 5.88 4.96
CA LEU A 205 21.51 4.50 4.52
C LEU A 205 20.10 4.26 3.99
N PRO A 206 19.92 3.39 2.98
CA PRO A 206 18.61 2.96 2.54
C PRO A 206 17.97 2.00 3.56
N LEU A 207 16.64 1.90 3.55
CA LEU A 207 15.87 1.06 4.48
C LEU A 207 16.31 -0.42 4.46
N ILE A 208 16.75 -0.92 3.32
CA ILE A 208 17.15 -2.33 3.17
C ILE A 208 18.31 -2.73 4.09
N VAL A 209 19.17 -1.80 4.49
CA VAL A 209 20.35 -2.11 5.33
C VAL A 209 19.93 -2.58 6.73
N PRO A 210 19.22 -1.78 7.55
CA PRO A 210 18.75 -2.26 8.86
C PRO A 210 17.76 -3.42 8.73
N VAL A 211 16.94 -3.48 7.67
CA VAL A 211 16.03 -4.61 7.42
C VAL A 211 16.80 -5.92 7.22
N THR A 212 17.95 -5.89 6.52
CA THR A 212 18.75 -7.08 6.25
C THR A 212 19.38 -7.63 7.53
N VAL A 213 19.90 -6.76 8.40
CA VAL A 213 20.43 -7.16 9.71
C VAL A 213 19.33 -7.75 10.60
N ILE A 214 18.15 -7.13 10.63
CA ILE A 214 17.00 -7.68 11.36
C ILE A 214 16.60 -9.05 10.80
N ARG A 215 16.54 -9.23 9.47
CA ARG A 215 16.26 -10.53 8.85
C ARG A 215 17.29 -11.59 9.23
N HIS A 216 18.56 -11.21 9.32
CA HIS A 216 19.61 -12.10 9.83
C HIS A 216 19.30 -12.56 11.26
N TYR A 217 18.96 -11.63 12.17
CA TYR A 217 18.62 -11.99 13.55
C TYR A 217 17.32 -12.79 13.68
N VAL A 218 16.30 -12.51 12.85
CA VAL A 218 15.08 -13.34 12.78
C VAL A 218 15.43 -14.79 12.44
N ARG A 219 16.36 -15.02 11.51
CA ARG A 219 16.83 -16.35 11.13
C ARG A 219 17.70 -16.99 12.22
N LYS A 220 18.69 -16.25 12.73
CA LYS A 220 19.65 -16.71 13.76
C LYS A 220 18.96 -17.20 15.03
N TYR A 221 17.96 -16.45 15.50
CA TYR A 221 17.26 -16.74 16.76
C TYR A 221 15.90 -17.39 16.58
N ASP A 222 15.56 -17.80 15.35
CA ASP A 222 14.28 -18.43 15.03
C ASP A 222 13.07 -17.68 15.62
N GLN A 223 12.96 -16.37 15.37
CA GLN A 223 11.89 -15.56 15.97
C GLN A 223 10.54 -15.82 15.28
N PRO A 224 9.60 -16.58 15.90
CA PRO A 224 8.44 -17.10 15.18
C PRO A 224 7.49 -15.99 14.73
N TYR A 225 7.26 -14.99 15.58
CA TYR A 225 6.38 -13.86 15.26
C TYR A 225 6.91 -13.03 14.09
N LEU A 226 8.23 -12.81 14.03
CA LEU A 226 8.85 -11.95 13.02
C LEU A 226 9.08 -12.64 11.68
N LYS A 227 9.24 -13.97 11.66
CA LYS A 227 9.35 -14.76 10.43
C LYS A 227 8.16 -14.55 9.49
N GLU A 228 6.97 -14.40 10.05
CA GLU A 228 5.72 -14.26 9.30
C GLU A 228 5.39 -12.81 8.92
N GLN A 229 6.20 -11.82 9.33
CA GLN A 229 5.90 -10.41 9.07
C GLN A 229 6.25 -10.00 7.64
N TYR A 230 5.24 -9.60 6.87
CA TYR A 230 5.44 -9.07 5.53
C TYR A 230 6.23 -7.76 5.50
N TYR A 231 6.34 -7.02 6.61
CA TYR A 231 7.22 -5.85 6.66
C TYR A 231 8.67 -6.18 6.31
N LEU A 232 9.18 -7.37 6.65
CA LEU A 232 10.56 -7.75 6.36
C LEU A 232 10.76 -8.22 4.92
N ASN A 233 9.70 -8.70 4.26
CA ASN A 233 9.71 -9.13 2.87
C ASN A 233 8.37 -8.74 2.20
N PRO A 234 8.12 -7.45 1.94
CA PRO A 234 6.80 -6.97 1.48
C PRO A 234 6.51 -7.35 0.03
N HIS A 235 7.56 -7.57 -0.76
CA HIS A 235 7.53 -7.89 -2.18
C HIS A 235 8.82 -8.67 -2.54
N PRO A 236 8.89 -9.30 -3.72
CA PRO A 236 10.09 -9.96 -4.22
C PRO A 236 11.31 -9.02 -4.23
N ILE A 237 12.50 -9.56 -3.99
CA ILE A 237 13.74 -8.79 -3.87
C ILE A 237 14.20 -8.22 -5.22
N GLU A 238 13.83 -8.90 -6.30
CA GLU A 238 14.13 -8.58 -7.70
C GLU A 238 13.58 -7.20 -8.11
N LEU A 239 12.57 -6.69 -7.40
CA LEU A 239 11.99 -5.37 -7.64
C LEU A 239 12.84 -4.22 -7.07
N GLN A 240 13.80 -4.52 -6.18
CA GLN A 240 14.80 -3.57 -5.66
C GLN A 240 14.26 -2.27 -5.03
N LEU A 241 13.01 -2.28 -4.55
CA LEU A 241 12.29 -1.05 -4.18
C LEU A 241 12.83 -0.35 -2.92
N ARG A 242 13.49 -1.09 -2.01
CA ARG A 242 14.03 -0.57 -0.74
C ARG A 242 15.50 -0.17 -0.80
N ASN A 243 16.10 -0.17 -1.98
CA ASN A 243 17.54 0.08 -2.18
C ASN A 243 17.87 1.56 -2.39
N HIS A 244 16.86 2.44 -2.36
CA HIS A 244 17.01 3.87 -2.58
C HIS A 244 17.24 4.60 -1.24
N ALA A 245 18.17 5.57 -1.25
CA ALA A 245 18.44 6.49 -0.15
C ALA A 245 17.86 7.86 -0.48
#